data_AF-A0A1S7UI49-F1
#
_entry.id   AF-A0A1S7UI49-F1
#
_cell.length_a   1.000
_cell.length_b   1.000
_cell.length_c   1.000
_cell.angle_alpha   90.00
_cell.angle_beta   90.00
_cell.angle_gamma   90.00
#
_symmetry.space_group_name_H-M   'P 1'
#
loop_
_entity.id
_entity.type
_entity.pdbx_description
1 polymer ?
#
loop_
_entity_poly.entity_id
_entity_poly.type
_entity_poly.pdbx_seq_one_letter_code
_entity_poly.pdbx_strand_id
1 'polypeptide(L)'
;MRSVLAAGVLSLIAQLSPAAAQFDMLNTMKMKKQQFGMKHKDLSKDHRVTLDDDDLIVMGKGTFDQLLDHNDPEKGTFQQRYWWNAEFYEEDGPIFLFSPGESDAENAVGYLENYTLPGYYAQQFKGAAIVLEHRYWGKSIPFDTLTAETLQYLNVPNSISDLTYFASNVDCQFCEGGTCNSDENPWVLIGGSYSGALAAWTSQLDPGTFTAYHASSAVVEAIYDFWEYFNPIEAALPRNCSADVKSVIQYIDSVLASGDEADVTTLKTRFGLSALRDADFADIISNPLIAWQSDQDSVISFCDHIESASSNYTRYMSQSDKGVGLVAALNAYSSYVRENINCGKNGAACDTYDGAIAWNTPNDLEDDYRPWMWMLCNEPFGWYQTGPPTSDGTSIIPSVLRPEHYQRRCPLAFPETNGFNAGSVLGFQAEHLNQWTKGWDAPFRRVLFVNGEHDPWKSATVAADSRPGGPIESSDEIPSLIVEKGVHVPDLVLDGSEYQNAVIEQAVAIMGGWLNDWKKPDPSKRAMARRRL
;
A
#
# COMPACT_ATOMS: atom_id res chain seq x y z
N MET A 1 -1.61 -34.99 8.79
CA MET A 1 -0.58 -34.67 7.77
C MET A 1 -0.94 -33.46 6.91
N ARG A 2 -1.96 -32.69 7.30
CA ARG A 2 -2.12 -31.27 6.97
C ARG A 2 -1.46 -30.47 8.12
N SER A 3 -1.12 -29.20 7.91
CA SER A 3 -0.46 -28.28 8.86
C SER A 3 1.03 -28.53 9.18
N VAL A 4 1.91 -28.40 8.19
CA VAL A 4 3.29 -27.87 8.28
C VAL A 4 3.69 -27.44 6.87
N LEU A 5 3.38 -26.22 6.42
CA LEU A 5 3.92 -25.66 5.15
C LEU A 5 3.74 -24.13 5.00
N ALA A 6 3.29 -23.41 6.04
CA ALA A 6 2.97 -21.99 5.96
C ALA A 6 4.00 -21.05 6.63
N ALA A 7 5.20 -21.54 6.98
CA ALA A 7 6.17 -20.75 7.76
C ALA A 7 7.17 -19.93 6.93
N GLY A 8 7.27 -20.16 5.61
CA GLY A 8 8.22 -19.46 4.73
C GLY A 8 7.67 -18.30 3.91
N VAL A 9 6.36 -18.07 3.97
CA VAL A 9 5.67 -16.98 3.26
C VAL A 9 5.42 -15.78 4.20
N LEU A 10 5.57 -15.98 5.51
CA LEU A 10 5.20 -15.02 6.55
C LEU A 10 6.03 -13.72 6.59
N SER A 11 7.19 -13.66 5.93
CA SER A 11 7.97 -12.41 5.84
C SER A 11 7.40 -11.42 4.81
N LEU A 12 6.62 -11.91 3.83
CA LEU A 12 5.90 -11.05 2.88
C LEU A 12 4.39 -10.94 3.17
N ILE A 13 3.81 -11.85 3.95
CA ILE A 13 2.38 -11.77 4.34
C ILE A 13 2.09 -10.58 5.27
N ALA A 14 3.09 -9.99 5.92
CA ALA A 14 2.90 -8.74 6.67
C ALA A 14 2.70 -7.50 5.78
N GLN A 15 2.66 -7.65 4.45
CA GLN A 15 2.88 -6.58 3.47
C GLN A 15 1.74 -6.39 2.45
N LEU A 16 0.51 -6.76 2.81
CA LEU A 16 -0.69 -6.33 2.06
C LEU A 16 -1.54 -5.44 2.97
N SER A 17 -1.69 -4.18 2.57
CA SER A 17 -2.53 -3.13 3.14
C SER A 17 -2.52 -2.94 4.68
N PRO A 18 -1.83 -1.92 5.23
CA PRO A 18 -1.99 -1.54 6.65
C PRO A 18 -3.39 -0.98 6.96
N ALA A 19 -4.17 -0.62 5.93
CA ALA A 19 -5.56 -0.18 6.03
C ALA A 19 -6.48 -1.24 6.67
N ALA A 20 -6.32 -2.51 6.33
CA ALA A 20 -7.12 -3.62 6.89
C ALA A 20 -6.53 -4.14 8.22
N ALA A 21 -5.21 -4.12 8.38
CA ALA A 21 -4.56 -4.58 9.61
C ALA A 21 -4.82 -3.66 10.82
N GLN A 22 -5.03 -2.35 10.60
CA GLN A 22 -5.51 -1.43 11.65
C GLN A 22 -6.89 -1.83 12.20
N PHE A 23 -7.71 -2.50 11.40
CA PHE A 23 -9.07 -2.87 11.79
C PHE A 23 -9.13 -4.05 12.78
N ASP A 24 -8.19 -5.00 12.70
CA ASP A 24 -8.23 -6.21 13.52
C ASP A 24 -7.46 -6.08 14.85
N MET A 25 -6.49 -5.16 14.94
CA MET A 25 -5.69 -4.96 16.17
C MET A 25 -6.20 -3.87 17.13
N LEU A 26 -7.08 -2.96 16.68
CA LEU A 26 -7.67 -1.93 17.54
C LEU A 26 -8.80 -2.45 18.45
N ASN A 27 -9.13 -3.74 18.36
CA ASN A 27 -10.24 -4.34 19.06
C ASN A 27 -9.80 -5.11 20.33
N THR A 28 -9.01 -4.51 21.21
CA THR A 28 -9.11 -4.76 22.67
C THR A 28 -8.21 -3.83 23.49
N MET A 29 -8.84 -3.03 24.35
CA MET A 29 -8.22 -2.35 25.50
C MET A 29 -7.32 -1.11 25.23
N LYS A 30 -7.93 0.01 24.79
CA LYS A 30 -7.83 1.35 25.45
C LYS A 30 -8.36 2.50 24.58
N MET A 31 -9.56 2.37 24.01
CA MET A 31 -10.28 3.54 23.47
C MET A 31 -11.65 3.71 24.15
N LYS A 32 -11.64 3.80 25.48
CA LYS A 32 -12.80 4.28 26.24
C LYS A 32 -12.47 5.66 26.81
N LYS A 33 -13.12 6.67 26.21
CA LYS A 33 -13.35 8.06 26.65
C LYS A 33 -12.64 9.13 25.81
N GLN A 34 -13.05 9.27 24.57
CA GLN A 34 -13.53 10.55 24.01
C GLN A 34 -14.20 10.32 22.64
N GLN A 35 -15.11 9.34 22.56
CA GLN A 35 -16.05 9.26 21.45
C GLN A 35 -17.08 10.39 21.64
N PHE A 36 -17.02 11.41 20.78
CA PHE A 36 -18.24 12.06 20.31
C PHE A 36 -19.21 10.94 19.90
N GLY A 37 -20.49 11.05 20.28
CA GLY A 37 -21.46 9.93 20.30
C GLY A 37 -21.68 9.19 18.97
N MET A 38 -20.72 8.37 18.56
CA MET A 38 -20.74 7.54 17.36
C MET A 38 -21.22 6.14 17.75
N LYS A 39 -22.29 5.68 17.11
CA LYS A 39 -22.72 4.29 17.15
C LYS A 39 -22.03 3.56 15.99
N HIS A 40 -21.33 2.46 16.25
CA HIS A 40 -20.96 1.53 15.19
C HIS A 40 -22.23 1.03 14.50
N LYS A 41 -22.36 1.28 13.19
CA LYS A 41 -23.45 0.74 12.36
C LYS A 41 -22.96 -0.51 11.66
N ASP A 42 -23.86 -1.47 11.52
CA ASP A 42 -23.57 -2.74 10.85
C ASP A 42 -23.69 -2.56 9.33
N LEU A 43 -22.59 -2.14 8.69
CA LEU A 43 -22.50 -1.96 7.23
C LEU A 43 -22.64 -3.28 6.45
N SER A 44 -22.71 -4.43 7.12
CA SER A 44 -22.94 -5.73 6.46
C SER A 44 -24.39 -5.93 6.00
N LYS A 45 -25.31 -5.02 6.38
CA LYS A 45 -26.74 -5.10 6.09
C LYS A 45 -27.23 -3.89 5.30
N ASP A 46 -28.10 -4.15 4.33
CA ASP A 46 -28.80 -3.11 3.59
C ASP A 46 -29.68 -2.28 4.53
N HIS A 47 -29.52 -0.96 4.48
CA HIS A 47 -30.39 -0.02 5.19
C HIS A 47 -31.27 0.73 4.20
N ARG A 48 -32.59 0.57 4.34
CA ARG A 48 -33.58 1.16 3.44
C ARG A 48 -34.25 2.39 4.04
N VAL A 49 -34.48 3.41 3.22
CA VAL A 49 -35.29 4.57 3.56
C VAL A 49 -36.37 4.73 2.48
N THR A 50 -37.61 4.95 2.91
CA THR A 50 -38.73 5.27 2.02
C THR A 50 -38.76 6.77 1.71
N LEU A 51 -38.65 7.12 0.44
CA LEU A 51 -38.96 8.45 -0.09
C LEU A 51 -40.03 8.26 -1.17
N ASP A 52 -41.17 8.93 -1.01
CA ASP A 52 -42.37 8.90 -1.88
C ASP A 52 -42.46 7.68 -2.85
N ASP A 53 -43.07 6.60 -2.35
CA ASP A 53 -43.41 5.33 -3.02
C ASP A 53 -42.26 4.38 -3.45
N ASP A 54 -40.97 4.72 -3.30
CA ASP A 54 -39.82 3.81 -3.56
C ASP A 54 -38.87 3.63 -2.33
N ASP A 55 -38.37 2.39 -2.15
CA ASP A 55 -37.37 2.03 -1.12
C ASP A 55 -35.94 2.28 -1.66
N LEU A 56 -35.23 3.33 -1.19
CA LEU A 56 -33.81 3.54 -1.51
C LEU A 56 -32.90 2.79 -0.53
N ILE A 57 -31.80 2.20 -1.03
CA ILE A 57 -30.80 1.55 -0.19
C ILE A 57 -29.66 2.53 0.11
N VAL A 58 -29.67 3.12 1.32
CA VAL A 58 -28.75 4.18 1.73
C VAL A 58 -27.36 3.64 2.10
N MET A 59 -27.29 2.42 2.63
CA MET A 59 -26.04 1.69 2.84
C MET A 59 -26.24 0.28 2.32
N GLY A 60 -25.28 -0.22 1.57
CA GLY A 60 -25.39 -1.54 0.94
C GLY A 60 -24.13 -1.98 0.25
N LYS A 61 -24.25 -3.12 -0.43
CA LYS A 61 -23.20 -3.72 -1.26
C LYS A 61 -23.78 -4.29 -2.53
N GLY A 62 -22.99 -4.32 -3.59
CA GLY A 62 -23.41 -4.76 -4.90
C GLY A 62 -22.26 -5.34 -5.70
N THR A 63 -22.62 -5.80 -6.90
CA THR A 63 -21.65 -6.14 -7.94
C THR A 63 -21.92 -5.31 -9.18
N PHE A 64 -20.87 -5.04 -9.93
CA PHE A 64 -20.90 -4.29 -11.17
C PHE A 64 -20.31 -5.16 -12.29
N ASP A 65 -21.00 -5.18 -13.44
CA ASP A 65 -20.53 -5.86 -14.66
C ASP A 65 -19.34 -5.08 -15.26
N GLN A 66 -18.14 -5.39 -14.77
CA GLN A 66 -16.91 -4.76 -15.22
C GLN A 66 -16.35 -5.45 -16.47
N LEU A 67 -15.76 -4.69 -17.39
CA LEU A 67 -15.11 -5.26 -18.56
C LEU A 67 -13.87 -6.08 -18.16
N LEU A 68 -13.75 -7.29 -18.71
CA LEU A 68 -12.57 -8.11 -18.50
C LEU A 68 -11.31 -7.44 -19.08
N ASP A 69 -11.44 -6.89 -20.29
CA ASP A 69 -10.39 -6.19 -21.03
C ASP A 69 -10.98 -4.92 -21.66
N HIS A 70 -10.52 -3.75 -21.21
CA HIS A 70 -11.04 -2.47 -21.71
C HIS A 70 -10.64 -2.20 -23.16
N ASN A 71 -9.61 -2.89 -23.69
CA ASN A 71 -9.22 -2.78 -25.09
C ASN A 71 -9.94 -3.78 -26.01
N ASP A 72 -10.64 -4.77 -25.44
CA ASP A 72 -11.40 -5.77 -26.20
C ASP A 72 -12.67 -6.17 -25.42
N PRO A 73 -13.71 -5.32 -25.44
CA PRO A 73 -14.95 -5.58 -24.71
C PRO A 73 -15.69 -6.85 -25.14
N GLU A 74 -15.39 -7.41 -26.32
CA GLU A 74 -16.00 -8.68 -26.79
C GLU A 74 -15.58 -9.88 -25.94
N LYS A 75 -14.50 -9.77 -25.15
CA LYS A 75 -14.06 -10.80 -24.20
C LYS A 75 -15.00 -10.97 -23.00
N GLY A 76 -15.97 -10.07 -22.83
CA GLY A 76 -17.01 -10.15 -21.80
C GLY A 76 -16.67 -9.42 -20.51
N THR A 77 -17.40 -9.77 -19.45
CA THR A 77 -17.39 -9.08 -18.17
C THR A 77 -17.11 -10.01 -17.00
N PHE A 78 -16.76 -9.43 -15.85
CA PHE A 78 -16.72 -10.09 -14.56
C PHE A 78 -17.46 -9.27 -13.51
N GLN A 79 -17.83 -9.91 -12.39
CA GLN A 79 -18.49 -9.23 -11.28
C GLN A 79 -17.45 -8.54 -10.39
N GLN A 80 -17.43 -7.22 -10.39
CA GLN A 80 -16.60 -6.42 -9.47
C GLN A 80 -17.44 -6.00 -8.25
N ARG A 81 -16.97 -6.28 -7.04
CA ARG A 81 -17.68 -5.93 -5.81
C ARG A 81 -17.49 -4.46 -5.43
N TYR A 82 -18.53 -3.87 -4.86
CA TYR A 82 -18.47 -2.55 -4.26
C TYR A 82 -19.45 -2.39 -3.09
N TRP A 83 -19.19 -1.42 -2.23
CA TRP A 83 -20.01 -1.06 -1.08
C TRP A 83 -20.20 0.45 -1.06
N TRP A 84 -21.31 0.92 -0.49
CA TRP A 84 -21.56 2.36 -0.39
C TRP A 84 -22.19 2.74 0.94
N ASN A 85 -21.99 4.01 1.29
CA ASN A 85 -22.70 4.71 2.33
C ASN A 85 -23.11 6.10 1.83
N ALA A 86 -24.42 6.29 1.71
CA ALA A 86 -25.06 7.51 1.24
C ALA A 86 -25.85 8.22 2.36
N GLU A 87 -25.51 7.97 3.64
CA GLU A 87 -26.20 8.59 4.78
C GLU A 87 -26.24 10.13 4.72
N PHE A 88 -25.22 10.75 4.14
CA PHE A 88 -25.10 12.20 4.03
C PHE A 88 -25.45 12.75 2.65
N TYR A 89 -25.83 11.88 1.72
CA TYR A 89 -26.05 12.25 0.32
C TYR A 89 -27.31 13.12 0.19
N GLU A 90 -27.14 14.28 -0.44
CA GLU A 90 -28.24 15.13 -0.91
C GLU A 90 -28.25 15.11 -2.46
N GLU A 91 -29.38 15.44 -3.08
CA GLU A 91 -29.51 15.49 -4.55
C GLU A 91 -28.38 16.33 -5.18
N ASP A 92 -27.84 15.87 -6.32
CA ASP A 92 -26.66 16.44 -7.01
C ASP A 92 -25.35 16.46 -6.18
N GLY A 93 -25.30 15.81 -5.02
CA GLY A 93 -24.12 15.73 -4.16
C GLY A 93 -22.92 14.99 -4.80
N PRO A 94 -21.68 15.25 -4.34
CA PRO A 94 -20.50 14.57 -4.85
C PRO A 94 -20.43 13.10 -4.43
N ILE A 95 -19.72 12.29 -5.24
CA ILE A 95 -19.42 10.90 -4.93
C ILE A 95 -17.93 10.73 -4.65
N PHE A 96 -17.59 10.19 -3.49
CA PHE A 96 -16.23 9.92 -3.05
C PHE A 96 -15.92 8.43 -3.23
N LEU A 97 -15.23 8.09 -4.33
CA LEU A 97 -14.83 6.74 -4.66
C LEU A 97 -13.48 6.43 -4.02
N PHE A 98 -13.46 5.51 -3.07
CA PHE A 98 -12.25 4.96 -2.47
C PHE A 98 -11.89 3.62 -3.11
N SER A 99 -10.64 3.50 -3.56
CA SER A 99 -10.06 2.22 -3.95
C SER A 99 -9.16 1.71 -2.82
N PRO A 100 -9.43 0.53 -2.24
CA PRO A 100 -8.62 -0.01 -1.15
C PRO A 100 -7.31 -0.65 -1.61
N GLY A 101 -7.05 -0.69 -2.93
CA GLY A 101 -5.85 -1.31 -3.50
C GLY A 101 -5.85 -2.83 -3.35
N GLU A 102 -4.75 -3.35 -2.83
CA GLU A 102 -4.31 -4.74 -2.88
C GLU A 102 -4.87 -5.59 -1.74
N SER A 103 -6.20 -5.57 -1.55
CA SER A 103 -6.85 -6.34 -0.49
C SER A 103 -8.31 -6.65 -0.79
N ASP A 104 -8.85 -7.69 -0.16
CA ASP A 104 -10.30 -7.89 -0.09
C ASP A 104 -10.97 -6.64 0.52
N ALA A 105 -11.85 -6.00 -0.25
CA ALA A 105 -12.51 -4.76 0.12
C ALA A 105 -13.54 -4.92 1.25
N GLU A 106 -13.96 -6.14 1.59
CA GLU A 106 -14.78 -6.42 2.78
C GLU A 106 -14.06 -5.97 4.07
N ASN A 107 -12.73 -5.99 4.09
CA ASN A 107 -11.92 -5.46 5.20
C ASN A 107 -11.75 -3.93 5.15
N ALA A 108 -12.17 -3.28 4.07
CA ALA A 108 -12.04 -1.84 3.84
C ALA A 108 -13.38 -1.09 3.93
N VAL A 109 -14.49 -1.75 4.29
CA VAL A 109 -15.80 -1.08 4.43
C VAL A 109 -15.80 0.02 5.49
N GLY A 110 -14.84 0.00 6.42
CA GLY A 110 -14.60 1.09 7.37
C GLY A 110 -14.36 2.46 6.73
N TYR A 111 -13.83 2.49 5.50
CA TYR A 111 -13.59 3.73 4.76
C TYR A 111 -14.87 4.46 4.32
N LEU A 112 -16.03 3.83 4.48
CA LEU A 112 -17.34 4.44 4.28
C LEU A 112 -17.80 5.29 5.48
N GLU A 113 -17.10 5.22 6.60
CA GLU A 113 -17.49 5.87 7.86
C GLU A 113 -16.74 7.18 8.07
N ASN A 114 -17.33 8.11 8.83
CA ASN A 114 -16.79 9.47 8.96
C ASN A 114 -15.59 9.63 9.90
N TYR A 115 -15.07 8.55 10.49
CA TYR A 115 -13.73 8.54 11.12
C TYR A 115 -12.63 8.21 10.10
N THR A 116 -12.98 8.05 8.83
CA THR A 116 -12.06 7.91 7.71
C THR A 116 -12.32 9.01 6.69
N LEU A 117 -11.33 9.29 5.85
CA LEU A 117 -11.38 10.42 4.92
C LEU A 117 -12.55 10.36 3.92
N PRO A 118 -12.85 9.25 3.22
CA PRO A 118 -13.93 9.23 2.23
C PRO A 118 -15.31 9.47 2.87
N GLY A 119 -15.60 8.80 3.99
CA GLY A 119 -16.83 9.03 4.75
C GLY A 119 -16.91 10.43 5.37
N TYR A 120 -15.78 11.00 5.79
CA TYR A 120 -15.72 12.37 6.30
C TYR A 120 -15.98 13.39 5.20
N TYR A 121 -15.42 13.21 4.01
CA TYR A 121 -15.74 14.02 2.84
C TYR A 121 -17.21 13.92 2.46
N ALA A 122 -17.78 12.71 2.42
CA ALA A 122 -19.22 12.52 2.19
C ALA A 122 -20.05 13.34 3.19
N GLN A 123 -19.68 13.34 4.48
CA GLN A 123 -20.33 14.17 5.50
C GLN A 123 -20.18 15.68 5.25
N GLN A 124 -18.97 16.16 4.94
CA GLN A 124 -18.70 17.59 4.77
C GLN A 124 -19.40 18.17 3.54
N PHE A 125 -19.44 17.41 2.45
CA PHE A 125 -19.89 17.90 1.14
C PHE A 125 -21.27 17.40 0.72
N LYS A 126 -22.03 16.81 1.65
CA LYS A 126 -23.38 16.27 1.37
C LYS A 126 -23.38 15.21 0.27
N GLY A 127 -22.34 14.38 0.29
CA GLY A 127 -22.07 13.37 -0.72
C GLY A 127 -22.30 11.95 -0.24
N ALA A 128 -21.95 11.00 -1.10
CA ALA A 128 -21.89 9.57 -0.78
C ALA A 128 -20.45 9.06 -0.87
N ALA A 129 -20.12 8.03 -0.09
CA ALA A 129 -18.86 7.30 -0.19
C ALA A 129 -19.10 5.93 -0.83
N ILE A 130 -18.18 5.51 -1.69
CA ILE A 130 -18.17 4.18 -2.32
C ILE A 130 -16.79 3.56 -2.12
N VAL A 131 -16.75 2.29 -1.73
CA VAL A 131 -15.53 1.46 -1.77
C VAL A 131 -15.67 0.50 -2.94
N LEU A 132 -14.74 0.53 -3.89
CA LEU A 132 -14.71 -0.35 -5.06
C LEU A 132 -13.55 -1.32 -4.96
N GLU A 133 -13.84 -2.62 -4.97
CA GLU A 133 -12.82 -3.67 -4.91
C GLU A 133 -11.98 -3.69 -6.19
N HIS A 134 -10.66 -3.82 -6.03
CA HIS A 134 -9.75 -3.92 -7.17
C HIS A 134 -9.93 -5.27 -7.88
N ARG A 135 -9.83 -5.29 -9.23
CA ARG A 135 -9.81 -6.54 -10.00
C ARG A 135 -8.75 -7.50 -9.44
N TYR A 136 -9.07 -8.79 -9.31
CA TYR A 136 -8.21 -9.85 -8.76
C TYR A 136 -8.00 -9.89 -7.25
N TRP A 137 -8.64 -9.03 -6.46
CA TRP A 137 -8.66 -9.17 -5.00
C TRP A 137 -10.04 -9.57 -4.48
N GLY A 138 -10.05 -10.21 -3.30
CA GLY A 138 -11.27 -10.68 -2.65
C GLY A 138 -12.08 -11.60 -3.57
N LYS A 139 -13.27 -11.15 -3.99
CA LYS A 139 -14.16 -11.93 -4.88
C LYS A 139 -14.35 -11.29 -6.24
N SER A 140 -13.60 -10.23 -6.55
CA SER A 140 -13.57 -9.58 -7.85
C SER A 140 -12.58 -10.27 -8.80
N ILE A 141 -12.63 -11.61 -8.85
CA ILE A 141 -11.69 -12.48 -9.57
C ILE A 141 -12.36 -13.03 -10.83
N PRO A 142 -11.87 -12.73 -12.05
CA PRO A 142 -12.53 -13.17 -13.28
C PRO A 142 -12.37 -14.66 -13.64
N PHE A 143 -11.43 -15.36 -13.00
CA PHE A 143 -11.02 -16.73 -13.37
C PHE A 143 -10.87 -17.64 -12.16
N ASP A 144 -11.08 -18.95 -12.37
CA ASP A 144 -10.91 -19.98 -11.33
C ASP A 144 -9.43 -20.28 -10.99
N THR A 145 -8.50 -19.77 -11.80
CA THR A 145 -7.06 -19.93 -11.58
C THR A 145 -6.30 -18.66 -11.98
N LEU A 146 -5.21 -18.37 -11.28
CA LEU A 146 -4.34 -17.21 -11.45
C LEU A 146 -3.00 -17.63 -12.06
N THR A 147 -2.99 -18.01 -13.33
CA THR A 147 -1.80 -18.36 -14.11
C THR A 147 -1.23 -17.14 -14.82
N ALA A 148 -0.06 -17.26 -15.45
CA ALA A 148 0.50 -16.17 -16.25
C ALA A 148 -0.41 -15.75 -17.41
N GLU A 149 -1.31 -16.61 -17.89
CA GLU A 149 -2.31 -16.30 -18.93
C GLU A 149 -3.49 -15.52 -18.36
N THR A 150 -4.10 -16.01 -17.27
CA THR A 150 -5.30 -15.38 -16.72
C THR A 150 -4.98 -14.06 -16.03
N LEU A 151 -3.80 -13.93 -15.44
CA LEU A 151 -3.36 -12.68 -14.81
C LEU A 151 -2.96 -11.58 -15.81
N GLN A 152 -2.92 -11.83 -17.13
CA GLN A 152 -2.62 -10.78 -18.11
C GLN A 152 -3.59 -9.60 -18.04
N TYR A 153 -4.83 -9.83 -17.59
CA TYR A 153 -5.82 -8.77 -17.43
C TYR A 153 -5.65 -7.98 -16.11
N LEU A 154 -4.81 -8.46 -15.18
CA LEU A 154 -4.33 -7.67 -14.05
C LEU A 154 -3.14 -6.83 -14.50
N ASN A 155 -3.43 -5.61 -14.94
CA ASN A 155 -2.45 -4.62 -15.35
C ASN A 155 -2.97 -3.19 -15.06
N VAL A 156 -2.06 -2.23 -14.90
CA VAL A 156 -2.36 -0.83 -14.55
C VAL A 156 -3.30 -0.16 -15.55
N PRO A 157 -3.16 -0.31 -16.89
CA PRO A 157 -4.14 0.24 -17.83
C PRO A 157 -5.58 -0.20 -17.54
N ASN A 158 -5.79 -1.51 -17.37
CA ASN A 158 -7.10 -2.06 -17.04
C ASN A 158 -7.59 -1.58 -15.66
N SER A 159 -6.71 -1.48 -14.66
CA SER A 159 -7.07 -0.95 -13.34
C SER A 159 -7.52 0.51 -13.38
N ILE A 160 -6.86 1.35 -14.19
CA ILE A 160 -7.28 2.75 -14.40
C ILE A 160 -8.65 2.81 -15.08
N SER A 161 -8.84 2.02 -16.14
CA SER A 161 -10.10 2.00 -16.88
C SER A 161 -11.25 1.40 -16.08
N ASP A 162 -11.01 0.49 -15.13
CA ASP A 162 -12.04 0.03 -14.21
C ASP A 162 -12.64 1.17 -13.41
N LEU A 163 -11.79 2.06 -12.88
CA LEU A 163 -12.21 3.19 -12.06
C LEU A 163 -13.08 4.17 -12.86
N THR A 164 -12.66 4.52 -14.07
CA THR A 164 -13.40 5.47 -14.91
C THR A 164 -14.66 4.86 -15.51
N TYR A 165 -14.60 3.59 -15.93
CA TYR A 165 -15.76 2.87 -16.44
C TYR A 165 -16.81 2.65 -15.35
N PHE A 166 -16.41 2.27 -14.13
CA PHE A 166 -17.33 2.13 -13.00
C PHE A 166 -18.02 3.47 -12.69
N ALA A 167 -17.24 4.54 -12.50
CA ALA A 167 -17.78 5.86 -12.17
C ALA A 167 -18.75 6.38 -13.23
N SER A 168 -18.57 6.01 -14.50
CA SER A 168 -19.42 6.46 -15.61
C SER A 168 -20.67 5.61 -15.82
N ASN A 169 -20.70 4.36 -15.35
CA ASN A 169 -21.74 3.40 -15.73
C ASN A 169 -22.47 2.74 -14.56
N VAL A 170 -22.02 2.92 -13.32
CA VAL A 170 -22.71 2.35 -12.15
C VAL A 170 -24.11 2.94 -12.01
N ASP A 171 -25.07 2.07 -11.73
CA ASP A 171 -26.42 2.42 -11.27
C ASP A 171 -26.40 2.51 -9.74
N CYS A 172 -26.48 3.73 -9.23
CA CYS A 172 -26.41 4.00 -7.80
C CYS A 172 -27.80 3.87 -7.17
N GLN A 173 -27.99 2.80 -6.40
CA GLN A 173 -29.26 2.46 -5.74
C GLN A 173 -29.71 3.46 -4.64
N PHE A 174 -28.87 4.44 -4.32
CA PHE A 174 -29.17 5.52 -3.38
C PHE A 174 -29.57 6.83 -4.07
N CYS A 175 -29.60 6.87 -5.40
CA CYS A 175 -29.94 8.06 -6.20
C CYS A 175 -31.34 7.91 -6.81
N GLU A 176 -32.19 8.94 -6.65
CA GLU A 176 -33.51 8.96 -7.27
C GLU A 176 -33.38 8.84 -8.81
N GLY A 177 -34.10 7.89 -9.41
CA GLY A 177 -33.99 7.59 -10.84
C GLY A 177 -32.77 6.73 -11.27
N GLY A 178 -31.93 6.29 -10.32
CA GLY A 178 -30.83 5.34 -10.57
C GLY A 178 -29.56 5.94 -11.21
N THR A 179 -29.45 7.26 -11.34
CA THR A 179 -28.29 7.88 -12.01
C THR A 179 -27.66 9.00 -11.20
N CYS A 180 -26.48 8.73 -10.63
CA CYS A 180 -25.54 9.74 -10.12
C CYS A 180 -24.09 9.40 -10.48
N ASN A 181 -23.93 8.86 -11.68
CA ASN A 181 -22.63 8.59 -12.29
C ASN A 181 -21.87 9.90 -12.56
N SER A 182 -20.63 9.78 -13.04
CA SER A 182 -19.72 10.91 -13.33
C SER A 182 -20.23 11.87 -14.40
N ASP A 183 -21.29 11.50 -15.14
CA ASP A 183 -21.95 12.38 -16.09
C ASP A 183 -22.89 13.38 -15.44
N GLU A 184 -23.43 13.02 -14.28
CA GLU A 184 -24.50 13.74 -13.59
C GLU A 184 -24.02 14.42 -12.31
N ASN A 185 -23.01 13.85 -11.63
CA ASN A 185 -22.48 14.33 -10.36
C ASN A 185 -20.95 14.51 -10.41
N PRO A 186 -20.37 15.37 -9.55
CA PRO A 186 -18.92 15.44 -9.39
C PRO A 186 -18.41 14.21 -8.62
N TRP A 187 -17.45 13.49 -9.21
CA TRP A 187 -16.77 12.36 -8.56
C TRP A 187 -15.36 12.72 -8.11
N VAL A 188 -14.94 12.22 -6.96
CA VAL A 188 -13.57 12.33 -6.43
C VAL A 188 -13.01 10.93 -6.23
N LEU A 189 -11.82 10.67 -6.77
CA LEU A 189 -11.12 9.41 -6.59
C LEU A 189 -10.10 9.54 -5.45
N ILE A 190 -10.15 8.60 -4.50
CA ILE A 190 -9.33 8.59 -3.29
C ILE A 190 -8.59 7.25 -3.23
N GLY A 191 -7.29 7.30 -2.93
CA GLY A 191 -6.48 6.11 -2.74
C GLY A 191 -5.23 6.39 -1.91
N GLY A 192 -4.69 5.33 -1.32
CA GLY A 192 -3.45 5.30 -0.54
C GLY A 192 -2.39 4.40 -1.19
N SER A 193 -1.11 4.72 -1.07
CA SER A 193 -0.02 3.87 -1.58
C SER A 193 -0.13 3.64 -3.11
N TYR A 194 -0.07 2.40 -3.59
CA TYR A 194 -0.36 2.04 -4.99
C TYR A 194 -1.72 2.56 -5.45
N SER A 195 -2.79 2.43 -4.64
CA SER A 195 -4.10 2.97 -5.02
C SER A 195 -4.12 4.50 -5.08
N GLY A 196 -3.24 5.17 -4.32
CA GLY A 196 -2.97 6.60 -4.46
C GLY A 196 -2.23 6.92 -5.76
N ALA A 197 -1.27 6.08 -6.15
CA ALA A 197 -0.61 6.16 -7.46
C ALA A 197 -1.60 5.93 -8.59
N LEU A 198 -2.51 4.95 -8.49
CA LEU A 198 -3.62 4.75 -9.43
C LEU A 198 -4.47 6.01 -9.54
N ALA A 199 -4.88 6.63 -8.43
CA ALA A 199 -5.65 7.87 -8.45
C ALA A 199 -4.90 8.99 -9.20
N ALA A 200 -3.62 9.19 -8.89
CA ALA A 200 -2.79 10.17 -9.56
C ALA A 200 -2.61 9.85 -11.06
N TRP A 201 -2.32 8.60 -11.42
CA TRP A 201 -2.16 8.17 -12.81
C TRP A 201 -3.47 8.30 -13.60
N THR A 202 -4.63 7.99 -13.02
CA THR A 202 -5.94 8.22 -13.65
C THR A 202 -6.13 9.70 -14.03
N SER A 203 -5.67 10.64 -13.20
CA SER A 203 -5.78 12.09 -13.50
C SER A 203 -5.07 12.53 -14.79
N GLN A 204 -4.09 11.73 -15.24
CA GLN A 204 -3.21 12.07 -16.34
C GLN A 204 -3.38 11.14 -17.56
N LEU A 205 -3.62 9.85 -17.32
CA LEU A 205 -3.74 8.82 -18.35
C LEU A 205 -5.17 8.62 -18.83
N ASP A 206 -6.17 8.85 -17.97
CA ASP A 206 -7.59 8.80 -18.34
C ASP A 206 -8.39 9.96 -17.72
N PRO A 207 -8.06 11.21 -18.09
CA PRO A 207 -8.66 12.40 -17.49
C PRO A 207 -10.10 12.63 -17.97
N GLY A 208 -10.89 13.31 -17.13
CA GLY A 208 -12.19 13.85 -17.50
C GLY A 208 -13.39 13.15 -16.86
N THR A 209 -13.18 11.98 -16.24
CA THR A 209 -14.22 11.28 -15.48
C THR A 209 -14.33 11.82 -14.05
N PHE A 210 -13.20 12.00 -13.36
CA PHE A 210 -13.19 12.52 -12.00
C PHE A 210 -12.92 14.04 -11.98
N THR A 211 -13.56 14.71 -11.02
CA THR A 211 -13.43 16.14 -10.77
C THR A 211 -12.10 16.48 -10.10
N ALA A 212 -11.66 15.61 -9.20
CA ALA A 212 -10.48 15.76 -8.38
C ALA A 212 -10.01 14.39 -7.87
N TYR A 213 -8.78 14.37 -7.37
CA TYR A 213 -8.10 13.18 -6.88
C TYR A 213 -7.43 13.47 -5.53
N HIS A 214 -7.60 12.56 -4.57
CA HIS A 214 -6.85 12.56 -3.33
C HIS A 214 -5.90 11.36 -3.32
N ALA A 215 -4.60 11.66 -3.41
CA ALA A 215 -3.53 10.68 -3.56
C ALA A 215 -2.66 10.66 -2.29
N SER A 216 -3.06 9.84 -1.31
CA SER A 216 -2.34 9.68 -0.03
C SER A 216 -1.15 8.74 -0.19
N SER A 217 0.04 9.15 0.25
CA SER A 217 1.30 8.41 0.14
C SER A 217 1.52 7.77 -1.24
N ALA A 218 1.17 8.50 -2.31
CA ALA A 218 1.05 7.95 -3.65
C ALA A 218 2.43 7.68 -4.29
N VAL A 219 2.76 6.41 -4.45
CA VAL A 219 4.03 5.91 -5.01
C VAL A 219 4.06 6.02 -6.54
N VAL A 220 4.07 7.25 -7.04
CA VAL A 220 3.97 7.52 -8.49
C VAL A 220 5.22 7.17 -9.29
N GLU A 221 6.38 7.04 -8.62
CA GLU A 221 7.66 6.65 -9.24
C GLU A 221 7.97 5.18 -8.94
N ALA A 222 8.12 4.37 -9.98
CA ALA A 222 8.64 3.00 -9.89
C ALA A 222 10.16 3.02 -9.64
N ILE A 223 10.65 2.33 -8.60
CA ILE A 223 12.07 2.35 -8.21
C ILE A 223 12.58 0.93 -8.03
N TYR A 224 13.43 0.44 -8.94
CA TYR A 224 13.89 -0.96 -8.89
C TYR A 224 14.71 -1.29 -7.64
N ASP A 225 15.71 -0.46 -7.33
CA ASP A 225 16.61 -0.60 -6.19
C ASP A 225 16.25 0.40 -5.11
N PHE A 226 15.29 0.05 -4.25
CA PHE A 226 14.63 1.01 -3.37
C PHE A 226 15.22 1.00 -1.95
N TRP A 227 16.51 1.30 -1.85
CA TRP A 227 17.20 1.38 -0.56
C TRP A 227 16.85 2.66 0.21
N GLU A 228 16.44 3.73 -0.48
CA GLU A 228 15.97 4.98 0.13
C GLU A 228 14.66 4.83 0.91
N TYR A 229 13.98 3.68 0.79
CA TYR A 229 12.84 3.30 1.64
C TYR A 229 13.15 3.43 3.13
N PHE A 230 14.40 3.16 3.51
CA PHE A 230 14.83 3.15 4.91
C PHE A 230 15.31 4.52 5.42
N ASN A 231 15.43 5.53 4.55
CA ASN A 231 15.88 6.87 4.97
C ASN A 231 14.87 7.54 5.94
N PRO A 232 13.55 7.55 5.66
CA PRO A 232 12.56 8.11 6.59
C PRO A 232 12.49 7.33 7.90
N ILE A 233 12.68 5.99 7.84
CA ILE A 233 12.73 5.13 9.02
C ILE A 233 13.92 5.52 9.90
N GLU A 234 15.12 5.56 9.33
CA GLU A 234 16.35 5.94 10.05
C GLU A 234 16.21 7.31 10.71
N ALA A 235 15.63 8.28 10.00
CA ALA A 235 15.44 9.64 10.51
C ALA A 235 14.49 9.69 11.72
N ALA A 236 13.53 8.77 11.79
CA ALA A 236 12.53 8.69 12.85
C ALA A 236 12.99 7.86 14.06
N LEU A 237 14.00 6.99 13.91
CA LEU A 237 14.52 6.19 15.02
C LEU A 237 15.22 7.05 16.09
N PRO A 238 15.17 6.65 17.38
CA PRO A 238 16.04 7.21 18.40
C PRO A 238 17.52 7.17 17.98
N ARG A 239 18.26 8.26 18.24
CA ARG A 239 19.63 8.42 17.73
C ARG A 239 20.59 7.33 18.21
N ASN A 240 20.47 6.94 19.47
CA ASN A 240 21.22 5.83 20.04
C ASN A 240 20.94 4.49 19.30
N CYS A 241 19.66 4.15 19.09
CA CYS A 241 19.25 2.95 18.35
C CYS A 241 19.78 2.97 16.92
N SER A 242 19.59 4.07 16.19
CA SER A 242 20.06 4.19 14.81
C SER A 242 21.58 4.03 14.71
N ALA A 243 22.35 4.56 15.66
CA ALA A 243 23.80 4.43 15.69
C ALA A 243 24.25 2.98 15.91
N ASP A 244 23.60 2.26 16.83
CA ASP A 244 23.92 0.86 17.11
C ASP A 244 23.48 -0.09 16.00
N VAL A 245 22.30 0.14 15.40
CA VAL A 245 21.86 -0.62 14.22
C VAL A 245 22.85 -0.45 13.08
N LYS A 246 23.24 0.79 12.74
CA LYS A 246 24.27 1.05 11.72
C LYS A 246 25.59 0.35 12.03
N SER A 247 26.03 0.37 13.30
CA SER A 247 27.25 -0.32 13.69
C SER A 247 27.14 -1.85 13.53
N VAL A 248 26.00 -2.45 13.87
CA VAL A 248 25.74 -3.88 13.67
C VAL A 248 25.71 -4.23 12.19
N ILE A 249 25.01 -3.46 11.37
CA ILE A 249 24.92 -3.67 9.92
C ILE A 249 26.30 -3.54 9.26
N GLN A 250 27.09 -2.52 9.64
CA GLN A 250 28.45 -2.35 9.13
C GLN A 250 29.33 -3.58 9.47
N TYR A 251 29.20 -4.14 10.67
CA TYR A 251 29.91 -5.36 11.04
C TYR A 251 29.43 -6.58 10.24
N ILE A 252 28.11 -6.72 10.05
CA ILE A 252 27.53 -7.78 9.23
C ILE A 252 28.04 -7.70 7.79
N ASP A 253 27.96 -6.54 7.16
CA ASP A 253 28.46 -6.33 5.79
C ASP A 253 29.96 -6.65 5.67
N SER A 254 30.76 -6.24 6.66
CA SER A 254 32.19 -6.57 6.72
C SER A 254 32.42 -8.09 6.73
N VAL A 255 31.69 -8.84 7.55
CA VAL A 255 31.83 -10.30 7.65
C VAL A 255 31.35 -10.99 6.38
N LEU A 256 30.21 -10.58 5.82
CA LEU A 256 29.67 -11.17 4.59
C LEU A 256 30.55 -10.88 3.38
N ALA A 257 31.18 -9.71 3.31
CA ALA A 257 32.02 -9.31 2.18
C ALA A 257 33.44 -9.89 2.24
N SER A 258 34.01 -10.09 3.44
CA SER A 258 35.44 -10.38 3.60
C SER A 258 35.79 -11.52 4.56
N GLY A 259 34.83 -12.02 5.33
CA GLY A 259 35.02 -13.15 6.23
C GLY A 259 35.14 -14.47 5.45
N ASP A 260 35.73 -15.47 6.09
CA ASP A 260 35.70 -16.83 5.54
C ASP A 260 34.35 -17.54 5.82
N GLU A 261 34.18 -18.74 5.29
CA GLU A 261 32.94 -19.52 5.46
C GLU A 261 32.62 -19.77 6.95
N ALA A 262 33.63 -19.92 7.80
CA ALA A 262 33.45 -20.14 9.23
C ALA A 262 33.00 -18.86 9.94
N ASP A 263 33.54 -17.69 9.54
CA ASP A 263 33.11 -16.38 10.04
C ASP A 263 31.64 -16.13 9.70
N VAL A 264 31.24 -16.33 8.44
CA VAL A 264 29.86 -16.15 7.97
C VAL A 264 28.92 -17.12 8.68
N THR A 265 29.31 -18.39 8.81
CA THR A 265 28.52 -19.40 9.52
C THR A 265 28.37 -19.04 10.99
N THR A 266 29.42 -18.55 11.64
CA THR A 266 29.39 -18.10 13.04
C THR A 266 28.44 -16.92 13.21
N LEU A 267 28.50 -15.95 12.30
CA LEU A 267 27.59 -14.81 12.29
C LEU A 267 26.14 -15.28 12.16
N LYS A 268 25.80 -16.06 11.14
CA LYS A 268 24.40 -16.51 10.94
C LYS A 268 23.92 -17.43 12.06
N THR A 269 24.78 -18.28 12.61
CA THR A 269 24.46 -19.13 13.77
C THR A 269 24.09 -18.30 15.00
N ARG A 270 24.78 -17.16 15.22
CA ARG A 270 24.42 -16.22 16.29
C ARG A 270 22.96 -15.74 16.15
N PHE A 271 22.45 -15.54 14.95
CA PHE A 271 21.04 -15.17 14.71
C PHE A 271 20.10 -16.38 14.66
N GLY A 272 20.60 -17.61 14.73
CA GLY A 272 19.80 -18.83 14.55
C GLY A 272 19.40 -19.08 13.10
N LEU A 273 20.15 -18.52 12.13
CA LEU A 273 19.82 -18.49 10.70
C LEU A 273 20.91 -19.10 9.82
N SER A 274 21.68 -20.07 10.35
CA SER A 274 22.85 -20.63 9.67
C SER A 274 22.57 -21.40 8.38
N ALA A 275 21.32 -21.82 8.14
CA ALA A 275 20.92 -22.46 6.89
C ALA A 275 20.66 -21.45 5.75
N LEU A 276 20.45 -20.17 6.08
CA LEU A 276 20.06 -19.15 5.11
C LEU A 276 21.23 -18.73 4.21
N ARG A 277 20.93 -18.40 2.96
CA ARG A 277 21.87 -17.66 2.09
C ARG A 277 22.01 -16.22 2.58
N ASP A 278 23.04 -15.51 2.12
CA ASP A 278 23.32 -14.16 2.62
C ASP A 278 22.15 -13.19 2.40
N ALA A 279 21.49 -13.28 1.24
CA ALA A 279 20.34 -12.45 0.92
C ALA A 279 19.10 -12.79 1.77
N ASP A 280 18.80 -14.09 2.01
CA ASP A 280 17.72 -14.49 2.93
C ASP A 280 18.02 -14.04 4.36
N PHE A 281 19.27 -14.19 4.80
CA PHE A 281 19.72 -13.73 6.10
C PHE A 281 19.51 -12.22 6.24
N ALA A 282 19.90 -11.43 5.23
CA ALA A 282 19.73 -10.00 5.22
C ALA A 282 18.27 -9.55 5.19
N ASP A 283 17.41 -10.21 4.41
CA ASP A 283 15.96 -9.96 4.35
C ASP A 283 15.34 -10.18 5.75
N ILE A 284 15.62 -11.34 6.35
CA ILE A 284 15.07 -11.70 7.67
C ILE A 284 15.50 -10.76 8.79
N ILE A 285 16.78 -10.37 8.87
CA ILE A 285 17.21 -9.46 9.94
C ILE A 285 16.70 -8.03 9.74
N SER A 286 16.23 -7.67 8.55
CA SER A 286 15.66 -6.35 8.23
C SER A 286 14.20 -6.20 8.67
N ASN A 287 13.48 -7.32 8.86
CA ASN A 287 12.07 -7.35 9.28
C ASN A 287 11.69 -6.42 10.44
N PRO A 288 12.48 -6.30 11.53
CA PRO A 288 12.12 -5.41 12.64
C PRO A 288 11.98 -3.95 12.23
N LEU A 289 12.71 -3.50 11.20
CA LEU A 289 12.66 -2.13 10.69
C LEU A 289 11.54 -1.96 9.64
N ILE A 290 11.30 -2.99 8.81
CA ILE A 290 10.24 -2.98 7.79
C ILE A 290 8.86 -2.78 8.43
N ALA A 291 8.66 -3.27 9.66
CA ALA A 291 7.43 -3.08 10.42
C ALA A 291 7.07 -1.60 10.66
N TRP A 292 7.98 -0.65 10.45
CA TRP A 292 7.72 0.79 10.63
C TRP A 292 6.50 1.31 9.87
N GLN A 293 6.26 0.77 8.67
CA GLN A 293 5.11 1.18 7.85
C GLN A 293 3.76 0.96 8.58
N SER A 294 3.63 -0.12 9.36
CA SER A 294 2.36 -0.60 9.91
C SER A 294 2.30 -0.65 11.44
N ASP A 295 3.44 -0.83 12.12
CA ASP A 295 3.55 -1.00 13.57
C ASP A 295 4.83 -0.34 14.10
N GLN A 296 4.76 0.98 14.27
CA GLN A 296 5.87 1.78 14.80
C GLN A 296 6.25 1.36 16.23
N ASP A 297 5.28 0.97 17.05
CA ASP A 297 5.50 0.56 18.44
C ASP A 297 6.38 -0.70 18.52
N SER A 298 6.23 -1.64 17.58
CA SER A 298 7.11 -2.80 17.45
C SER A 298 8.55 -2.41 17.10
N VAL A 299 8.75 -1.44 16.19
CA VAL A 299 10.08 -0.93 15.85
C VAL A 299 10.72 -0.19 17.02
N ILE A 300 9.96 0.63 17.74
CA ILE A 300 10.43 1.29 18.96
C ILE A 300 10.77 0.26 20.04
N SER A 301 9.99 -0.80 20.17
CA SER A 301 10.29 -1.92 21.08
C SER A 301 11.56 -2.67 20.69
N PHE A 302 11.82 -2.86 19.40
CA PHE A 302 13.08 -3.38 18.88
C PHE A 302 14.26 -2.46 19.24
N CYS A 303 14.11 -1.15 19.04
CA CYS A 303 15.12 -0.17 19.43
C CYS A 303 15.42 -0.23 20.94
N ASP A 304 14.38 -0.24 21.76
CA ASP A 304 14.53 -0.34 23.19
C ASP A 304 15.20 -1.66 23.63
N HIS A 305 14.96 -2.76 22.90
CA HIS A 305 15.61 -4.04 23.15
C HIS A 305 17.11 -3.95 22.86
N ILE A 306 17.50 -3.37 21.71
CA ILE A 306 18.90 -3.11 21.35
C ILE A 306 19.61 -2.28 22.43
N GLU A 307 18.95 -1.24 22.91
CA GLU A 307 19.50 -0.28 23.86
C GLU A 307 19.50 -0.77 25.32
N SER A 308 18.90 -1.92 25.59
CA SER A 308 18.80 -2.46 26.95
C SER A 308 19.93 -3.46 27.27
N ALA A 309 20.92 -3.03 28.06
CA ALA A 309 21.84 -3.94 28.71
C ALA A 309 21.19 -4.54 29.97
N SER A 310 21.02 -5.87 30.03
CA SER A 310 20.37 -6.53 31.15
C SER A 310 21.29 -6.67 32.37
N SER A 311 20.98 -5.94 33.44
CA SER A 311 20.99 -6.54 34.78
C SER A 311 19.76 -6.05 35.57
N ASN A 312 18.93 -7.00 36.00
CA ASN A 312 17.75 -6.81 36.87
C ASN A 312 16.60 -5.93 36.34
N TYR A 313 16.03 -6.24 35.16
CA TYR A 313 14.71 -5.71 34.71
C TYR A 313 14.53 -4.19 34.78
N THR A 314 15.63 -3.44 34.92
CA THR A 314 15.63 -1.98 34.99
C THR A 314 16.08 -1.52 33.63
N ARG A 315 15.15 -1.01 32.82
CA ARG A 315 15.42 -0.50 31.48
C ARG A 315 16.22 0.79 31.62
N TYR A 316 17.54 0.71 31.55
CA TYR A 316 18.38 1.89 31.37
C TYR A 316 18.47 2.11 29.86
N MET A 317 17.68 3.05 29.35
CA MET A 317 17.95 3.58 28.01
C MET A 317 19.32 4.23 28.04
N SER A 318 20.18 3.93 27.06
CA SER A 318 21.42 4.68 26.90
C SER A 318 21.08 6.16 26.86
N GLN A 319 21.64 6.95 27.79
CA GLN A 319 21.49 8.41 27.78
C GLN A 319 22.47 9.09 26.81
N SER A 320 23.19 8.29 26.02
CA SER A 320 24.17 8.74 25.06
C SER A 320 23.64 8.48 23.66
N ASP A 321 23.67 9.50 22.80
CA ASP A 321 23.34 9.39 21.37
C ASP A 321 24.20 8.36 20.61
N LYS A 322 25.26 7.82 21.25
CA LYS A 322 26.16 6.80 20.70
C LYS A 322 25.71 5.35 20.92
N GLY A 323 24.60 5.09 21.63
CA GLY A 323 24.15 3.71 21.89
C GLY A 323 24.93 2.99 22.97
N VAL A 324 24.75 1.67 23.03
CA VAL A 324 25.43 0.69 23.89
C VAL A 324 26.70 0.10 23.26
N GLY A 325 26.91 0.33 21.96
CA GLY A 325 28.09 -0.07 21.19
C GLY A 325 28.00 -1.48 20.61
N LEU A 326 28.79 -1.73 19.55
CA LEU A 326 28.71 -2.90 18.67
C LEU A 326 28.52 -4.24 19.40
N VAL A 327 29.33 -4.56 20.41
CA VAL A 327 29.28 -5.87 21.05
C VAL A 327 27.95 -6.10 21.77
N ALA A 328 27.45 -5.09 22.48
CA ALA A 328 26.17 -5.18 23.18
C ALA A 328 25.01 -5.18 22.19
N ALA A 329 25.03 -4.25 21.22
CA ALA A 329 24.02 -4.15 20.17
C ALA A 329 23.90 -5.43 19.33
N LEU A 330 25.02 -6.04 18.92
CA LEU A 330 25.02 -7.29 18.15
C LEU A 330 24.43 -8.46 18.94
N ASN A 331 24.70 -8.52 20.26
CA ASN A 331 24.09 -9.54 21.12
C ASN A 331 22.58 -9.34 21.21
N ALA A 332 22.13 -8.10 21.46
CA ALA A 332 20.72 -7.76 21.62
C ALA A 332 19.93 -7.94 20.32
N TYR A 333 20.43 -7.44 19.19
CA TYR A 333 19.82 -7.62 17.86
C TYR A 333 19.67 -9.11 17.55
N SER A 334 20.75 -9.89 17.70
CA SER A 334 20.66 -11.33 17.45
C SER A 334 19.69 -12.05 18.36
N SER A 335 19.51 -11.62 19.61
CA SER A 335 18.52 -12.22 20.51
C SER A 335 17.10 -11.84 20.13
N TYR A 336 16.87 -10.58 19.76
CA TYR A 336 15.58 -10.11 19.28
C TYR A 336 15.12 -10.92 18.07
N VAL A 337 15.99 -11.12 17.07
CA VAL A 337 15.68 -11.92 15.88
C VAL A 337 15.32 -13.36 16.25
N ARG A 338 16.08 -14.00 17.16
CA ARG A 338 15.78 -15.37 17.61
C ARG A 338 14.47 -15.48 18.39
N GLU A 339 14.09 -14.43 19.11
CA GLU A 339 12.92 -14.41 20.00
C GLU A 339 11.64 -14.04 19.25
N ASN A 340 11.73 -13.17 18.25
CA ASN A 340 10.57 -12.56 17.59
C ASN A 340 10.37 -13.02 16.14
N ILE A 341 11.37 -13.64 15.50
CA ILE A 341 11.24 -14.14 14.13
C ILE A 341 11.24 -15.67 14.09
N ASN A 342 10.15 -16.24 13.59
CA ASN A 342 9.98 -17.68 13.50
C ASN A 342 10.37 -18.23 12.12
N CYS A 343 11.68 -18.51 11.93
CA CYS A 343 12.19 -19.16 10.73
C CYS A 343 12.46 -20.66 10.90
N GLY A 344 11.86 -21.28 11.92
CA GLY A 344 12.16 -22.67 12.27
C GLY A 344 13.63 -22.89 12.66
N LYS A 345 14.05 -24.16 12.76
CA LYS A 345 15.40 -24.50 13.19
C LYS A 345 16.44 -24.01 12.17
N ASN A 346 17.42 -23.24 12.63
CA ASN A 346 18.52 -22.70 11.82
C ASN A 346 18.08 -21.81 10.63
N GLY A 347 16.83 -21.37 10.60
CA GLY A 347 16.29 -20.58 9.50
C GLY A 347 15.63 -21.38 8.38
N ALA A 348 15.53 -22.72 8.47
CA ALA A 348 15.08 -23.56 7.37
C ALA A 348 13.69 -23.19 6.78
N ALA A 349 12.78 -22.63 7.58
CA ALA A 349 11.48 -22.21 7.06
C ALA A 349 11.57 -20.94 6.20
N CYS A 350 12.61 -20.13 6.36
CA CYS A 350 12.83 -18.88 5.64
C CYS A 350 13.86 -19.01 4.51
N ASP A 351 14.33 -20.22 4.18
CA ASP A 351 15.22 -20.43 3.04
C ASP A 351 14.43 -20.33 1.74
N THR A 352 14.42 -19.15 1.12
CA THR A 352 13.65 -18.93 -0.11
C THR A 352 14.28 -19.63 -1.34
N TYR A 353 15.33 -20.45 -1.16
CA TYR A 353 15.87 -21.33 -2.20
C TYR A 353 15.57 -22.81 -1.96
N ASP A 354 14.84 -23.16 -0.89
CA ASP A 354 14.40 -24.52 -0.65
C ASP A 354 13.44 -24.97 -1.78
N GLY A 355 13.77 -26.10 -2.42
CA GLY A 355 12.95 -26.69 -3.47
C GLY A 355 11.58 -27.21 -2.99
N ALA A 356 11.36 -27.27 -1.67
CA ALA A 356 10.06 -27.57 -1.08
C ALA A 356 9.08 -26.38 -1.10
N ILE A 357 9.55 -25.14 -1.35
CA ILE A 357 8.68 -23.97 -1.42
C ILE A 357 7.86 -24.01 -2.72
N ALA A 358 6.54 -24.02 -2.57
CA ALA A 358 5.60 -23.91 -3.67
C ALA A 358 5.40 -22.45 -4.07
N TRP A 359 6.24 -21.93 -4.99
CA TRP A 359 6.10 -20.57 -5.52
C TRP A 359 4.88 -20.39 -6.43
N ASN A 360 4.55 -21.42 -7.22
CA ASN A 360 3.43 -21.37 -8.16
C ASN A 360 2.17 -22.01 -7.54
N THR A 361 1.25 -21.17 -7.08
CA THR A 361 -0.01 -21.53 -6.39
C THR A 361 -1.23 -20.98 -7.14
N PRO A 362 -1.44 -21.30 -8.43
CA PRO A 362 -2.46 -20.64 -9.25
C PRO A 362 -3.90 -20.95 -8.83
N ASN A 363 -4.13 -21.96 -7.99
CA ASN A 363 -5.46 -22.33 -7.50
C ASN A 363 -5.78 -21.71 -6.13
N ASP A 364 -4.85 -20.97 -5.53
CA ASP A 364 -5.05 -20.28 -4.25
C ASP A 364 -5.59 -18.88 -4.53
N LEU A 365 -6.91 -18.77 -4.63
CA LEU A 365 -7.60 -17.51 -4.96
C LEU A 365 -7.75 -16.58 -3.74
N GLU A 366 -7.51 -17.10 -2.54
CA GLU A 366 -7.59 -16.34 -1.28
C GLU A 366 -6.23 -15.72 -0.90
N ASP A 367 -5.18 -16.02 -1.68
CA ASP A 367 -3.85 -15.44 -1.49
C ASP A 367 -3.79 -14.05 -2.14
N ASP A 368 -4.13 -13.02 -1.36
CA ASP A 368 -4.02 -11.61 -1.77
C ASP A 368 -2.58 -11.22 -2.21
N TYR A 369 -1.55 -12.00 -1.84
CA TYR A 369 -0.17 -11.74 -2.22
C TYR A 369 0.13 -12.15 -3.66
N ARG A 370 -0.50 -13.20 -4.18
CA ARG A 370 -0.23 -13.67 -5.54
C ARG A 370 -0.59 -12.62 -6.61
N PRO A 371 -1.77 -11.98 -6.60
CA PRO A 371 -2.06 -10.87 -7.50
C PRO A 371 -1.07 -9.70 -7.37
N TRP A 372 -0.68 -9.34 -6.15
CA TRP A 372 0.31 -8.28 -5.93
C TRP A 372 1.68 -8.63 -6.50
N MET A 373 2.15 -9.85 -6.22
CA MET A 373 3.40 -10.37 -6.76
C MET A 373 3.35 -10.42 -8.29
N TRP A 374 2.20 -10.75 -8.89
CA TRP A 374 2.03 -10.67 -10.33
C TRP A 374 2.26 -9.25 -10.83
N MET A 375 1.65 -8.24 -10.21
CA MET A 375 1.85 -6.85 -10.64
C MET A 375 3.33 -6.46 -10.56
N LEU A 376 4.01 -6.74 -9.45
CA LEU A 376 5.46 -6.52 -9.30
C LEU A 376 6.32 -7.29 -10.34
N CYS A 377 5.80 -8.40 -10.88
CA CYS A 377 6.49 -9.17 -11.91
C CYS A 377 6.09 -8.78 -13.34
N ASN A 378 4.89 -8.27 -13.56
CA ASN A 378 4.32 -8.00 -14.88
C ASN A 378 4.57 -6.57 -15.33
N GLU A 379 4.26 -5.61 -14.46
CA GLU A 379 4.57 -4.20 -14.62
C GLU A 379 5.51 -3.88 -13.47
N PRO A 380 6.81 -4.21 -13.58
CA PRO A 380 7.69 -4.29 -12.44
C PRO A 380 7.92 -2.89 -11.89
N PHE A 381 7.03 -2.51 -10.97
CA PHE A 381 7.10 -1.30 -10.17
C PHE A 381 8.45 -1.20 -9.46
N GLY A 382 9.09 -2.36 -9.25
CA GLY A 382 10.27 -2.47 -8.43
C GLY A 382 9.83 -2.41 -6.98
N TRP A 383 10.20 -1.32 -6.32
CA TRP A 383 10.01 -1.06 -4.90
C TRP A 383 10.60 -2.13 -4.00
N TYR A 384 11.68 -2.78 -4.46
CA TYR A 384 12.38 -3.76 -3.65
C TYR A 384 13.14 -3.04 -2.52
N GLN A 385 12.61 -3.18 -1.31
CA GLN A 385 13.15 -2.62 -0.07
C GLN A 385 14.48 -3.29 0.23
N THR A 386 15.58 -2.61 -0.09
CA THR A 386 16.91 -3.20 -0.19
C THR A 386 17.94 -2.43 0.61
N GLY A 387 19.14 -2.98 0.78
CA GLY A 387 20.28 -2.22 1.29
C GLY A 387 20.97 -1.44 0.17
N PRO A 388 21.75 -0.40 0.49
CA PRO A 388 22.45 0.38 -0.53
C PRO A 388 23.50 -0.48 -1.26
N PRO A 389 23.89 -0.08 -2.49
CA PRO A 389 24.83 -0.85 -3.32
C PRO A 389 26.24 -0.97 -2.69
N THR A 390 26.58 -0.08 -1.76
CA THR A 390 27.85 -0.10 -1.03
C THR A 390 27.62 0.14 0.45
N SER A 391 28.26 -0.66 1.30
CA SER A 391 28.31 -0.40 2.73
C SER A 391 29.32 0.70 3.04
N ASP A 392 28.82 1.84 3.54
CA ASP A 392 29.64 2.99 3.97
C ASP A 392 29.49 3.26 5.49
N GLY A 393 28.80 2.36 6.21
CA GLY A 393 28.52 2.50 7.63
C GLY A 393 27.35 3.43 7.97
N THR A 394 26.59 3.90 6.98
CA THR A 394 25.43 4.78 7.21
C THR A 394 24.08 4.06 7.13
N SER A 395 24.04 2.86 6.54
CA SER A 395 22.83 2.07 6.34
C SER A 395 22.35 1.33 7.59
N ILE A 396 21.02 1.21 7.72
CA ILE A 396 20.37 0.34 8.69
C ILE A 396 19.94 -1.02 8.10
N ILE A 397 20.30 -1.29 6.84
CA ILE A 397 19.98 -2.52 6.10
C ILE A 397 21.25 -3.08 5.44
N PRO A 398 21.50 -4.40 5.47
CA PRO A 398 22.70 -5.00 4.89
C PRO A 398 22.80 -4.77 3.38
N SER A 399 23.98 -4.42 2.87
CA SER A 399 24.20 -4.12 1.45
C SER A 399 24.07 -5.35 0.54
N VAL A 400 24.03 -6.57 1.10
CA VAL A 400 23.82 -7.80 0.32
C VAL A 400 22.35 -8.05 -0.04
N LEU A 401 21.40 -7.37 0.61
CA LEU A 401 19.99 -7.43 0.25
C LEU A 401 19.74 -6.56 -0.99
N ARG A 402 19.62 -7.20 -2.14
CA ARG A 402 19.56 -6.54 -3.46
C ARG A 402 18.32 -6.97 -4.26
N PRO A 403 17.86 -6.18 -5.24
CA PRO A 403 16.65 -6.46 -6.02
C PRO A 403 16.59 -7.86 -6.65
N GLU A 404 17.73 -8.42 -7.05
CA GLU A 404 17.83 -9.76 -7.64
C GLU A 404 17.33 -10.85 -6.70
N HIS A 405 17.41 -10.62 -5.38
CA HIS A 405 16.82 -11.48 -4.38
C HIS A 405 15.30 -11.60 -4.62
N TYR A 406 14.57 -10.51 -4.78
CA TYR A 406 13.13 -10.59 -4.98
C TYR A 406 12.76 -10.97 -6.42
N GLN A 407 13.43 -10.35 -7.41
CA GLN A 407 13.13 -10.52 -8.83
C GLN A 407 13.21 -11.98 -9.31
N ARG A 408 14.13 -12.78 -8.75
CA ARG A 408 14.31 -14.19 -9.13
C ARG A 408 13.06 -15.04 -8.86
N ARG A 409 12.15 -14.58 -7.99
CA ARG A 409 10.93 -15.30 -7.60
C ARG A 409 9.86 -15.24 -8.70
N CYS A 410 9.89 -14.23 -9.57
CA CYS A 410 8.91 -14.04 -10.64
C CYS A 410 8.74 -15.27 -11.57
N PRO A 411 9.80 -15.80 -12.22
CA PRO A 411 9.64 -16.98 -13.09
C PRO A 411 9.31 -18.27 -12.32
N LEU A 412 9.52 -18.31 -11.00
CA LEU A 412 9.14 -19.44 -10.15
C LEU A 412 7.65 -19.40 -9.80
N ALA A 413 7.11 -18.20 -9.52
CA ALA A 413 5.71 -18.00 -9.15
C ALA A 413 4.76 -17.98 -10.35
N PHE A 414 5.25 -17.50 -11.51
CA PHE A 414 4.48 -17.35 -12.74
C PHE A 414 5.22 -17.95 -13.95
N PRO A 415 5.35 -19.28 -14.02
CA PRO A 415 5.90 -19.93 -15.20
C PRO A 415 5.03 -19.67 -16.43
N GLU A 416 5.63 -19.74 -17.62
CA GLU A 416 4.92 -19.57 -18.89
C GLU A 416 3.68 -20.47 -18.96
N THR A 417 2.54 -19.87 -19.28
CA THR A 417 1.28 -20.60 -19.48
C THR A 417 0.71 -20.18 -20.84
N ASN A 418 0.55 -21.14 -21.76
CA ASN A 418 -0.01 -20.89 -23.10
C ASN A 418 0.66 -19.74 -23.89
N GLY A 419 1.98 -19.57 -23.72
CA GLY A 419 2.76 -18.51 -24.37
C GLY A 419 2.75 -17.17 -23.63
N PHE A 420 1.99 -17.04 -22.53
CA PHE A 420 1.95 -15.85 -21.70
C PHE A 420 3.03 -15.90 -20.60
N ASN A 421 3.70 -14.77 -20.43
CA ASN A 421 4.80 -14.57 -19.48
C ASN A 421 4.57 -13.26 -18.72
N ALA A 422 5.13 -13.16 -17.51
CA ALA A 422 5.19 -11.88 -16.81
C ALA A 422 6.14 -10.91 -17.55
N GLY A 423 5.79 -9.63 -17.61
CA GLY A 423 6.58 -8.60 -18.30
C GLY A 423 8.07 -8.53 -17.92
N SER A 424 8.44 -8.75 -16.65
CA SER A 424 9.86 -8.81 -16.24
C SER A 424 10.66 -9.92 -16.93
N VAL A 425 10.03 -11.07 -17.22
CA VAL A 425 10.64 -12.17 -17.99
C VAL A 425 10.86 -11.76 -19.46
N LEU A 426 10.03 -10.85 -19.97
CA LEU A 426 10.14 -10.28 -21.31
C LEU A 426 11.08 -9.07 -21.37
N GLY A 427 11.71 -8.68 -20.25
CA GLY A 427 12.65 -7.57 -20.17
C GLY A 427 12.02 -6.21 -19.85
N PHE A 428 10.75 -6.17 -19.46
CA PHE A 428 10.13 -4.96 -18.92
C PHE A 428 10.76 -4.63 -17.55
N GLN A 429 10.89 -3.33 -17.24
CA GLN A 429 11.63 -2.80 -16.08
C GLN A 429 10.90 -1.56 -15.55
N ALA A 430 11.23 -1.12 -14.33
CA ALA A 430 10.60 0.03 -13.67
C ALA A 430 10.64 1.31 -14.54
N GLU A 431 11.74 1.53 -15.26
CA GLU A 431 11.92 2.67 -16.15
C GLU A 431 10.92 2.69 -17.29
N HIS A 432 10.47 1.53 -17.77
CA HIS A 432 9.47 1.46 -18.83
C HIS A 432 8.09 1.89 -18.31
N LEU A 433 7.77 1.56 -17.06
CA LEU A 433 6.56 2.05 -16.42
C LEU A 433 6.64 3.56 -16.22
N ASN A 434 7.75 4.09 -15.68
CA ASN A 434 7.93 5.54 -15.50
C ASN A 434 7.94 6.29 -16.84
N GLN A 435 8.40 5.68 -17.94
CA GLN A 435 8.27 6.28 -19.27
C GLN A 435 6.82 6.48 -19.70
N TRP A 436 5.92 5.56 -19.31
CA TRP A 436 4.50 5.62 -19.63
C TRP A 436 3.74 6.53 -18.65
N THR A 437 3.89 6.32 -17.35
CA THR A 437 3.22 7.09 -16.27
C THR A 437 3.83 8.47 -16.06
N LYS A 438 5.03 8.72 -16.60
CA LYS A 438 5.86 9.91 -16.37
C LYS A 438 6.37 10.06 -14.93
N GLY A 439 6.11 9.09 -14.06
CA GLY A 439 6.68 9.03 -12.73
C GLY A 439 6.43 10.31 -11.92
N TRP A 440 7.47 10.80 -11.25
CA TRP A 440 7.48 12.09 -10.54
C TRP A 440 7.18 13.32 -11.40
N ASP A 441 7.38 13.25 -12.71
CA ASP A 441 7.25 14.39 -13.63
C ASP A 441 5.94 14.37 -14.41
N ALA A 442 4.98 13.54 -13.98
CA ALA A 442 3.69 13.47 -14.63
C ALA A 442 2.93 14.81 -14.53
N PRO A 443 2.27 15.24 -15.63
CA PRO A 443 1.47 16.45 -15.64
C PRO A 443 0.11 16.22 -14.97
N PHE A 444 0.13 15.91 -13.67
CA PHE A 444 -1.06 15.69 -12.85
C PHE A 444 -1.99 16.91 -12.88
N ARG A 445 -3.29 16.68 -12.69
CA ARG A 445 -4.31 17.74 -12.67
C ARG A 445 -5.32 17.49 -11.57
N ARG A 446 -5.54 18.51 -10.73
CA ARG A 446 -6.41 18.45 -9.55
C ARG A 446 -6.13 17.23 -8.67
N VAL A 447 -4.85 17.00 -8.38
CA VAL A 447 -4.39 15.93 -7.51
C VAL A 447 -3.84 16.53 -6.24
N LEU A 448 -4.53 16.29 -5.12
CA LEU A 448 -4.01 16.58 -3.79
C LEU A 448 -3.12 15.42 -3.36
N PHE A 449 -1.83 15.68 -3.21
CA PHE A 449 -0.89 14.73 -2.63
C PHE A 449 -0.73 14.99 -1.14
N VAL A 450 -0.92 13.96 -0.32
CA VAL A 450 -0.65 14.00 1.12
C VAL A 450 0.35 12.91 1.46
N ASN A 451 1.40 13.23 2.23
CA ASN A 451 2.41 12.25 2.63
C ASN A 451 2.72 12.39 4.13
N GLY A 452 3.20 11.31 4.74
CA GLY A 452 3.79 11.37 6.06
C GLY A 452 5.25 11.84 6.01
N GLU A 453 5.67 12.64 6.99
CA GLU A 453 7.07 13.05 7.13
C GLU A 453 8.03 11.85 7.26
N HIS A 454 7.60 10.82 7.98
CA HIS A 454 8.35 9.59 8.28
C HIS A 454 7.79 8.38 7.52
N ASP A 455 7.04 8.60 6.44
CA ASP A 455 6.57 7.54 5.56
C ASP A 455 7.77 6.94 4.81
N PRO A 456 8.06 5.63 4.95
CA PRO A 456 9.15 5.00 4.20
C PRO A 456 8.92 5.03 2.68
N TRP A 457 7.67 5.15 2.25
CA TRP A 457 7.30 5.28 0.83
C TRP A 457 7.47 6.69 0.28
N LYS A 458 7.73 7.72 1.12
CA LYS A 458 7.88 9.13 0.69
C LYS A 458 8.87 9.28 -0.46
N SER A 459 9.94 8.49 -0.45
CA SER A 459 10.98 8.47 -1.48
C SER A 459 10.49 8.00 -2.87
N ALA A 460 9.29 7.42 -3.00
CA ALA A 460 8.67 7.04 -4.27
C ALA A 460 7.50 7.98 -4.67
N THR A 461 7.23 9.02 -3.88
CA THR A 461 6.14 9.97 -4.13
C THR A 461 6.67 11.31 -4.64
N VAL A 462 5.78 12.21 -5.04
CA VAL A 462 6.16 13.57 -5.45
C VAL A 462 6.81 14.39 -4.31
N ALA A 463 6.71 13.93 -3.06
CA ALA A 463 7.34 14.55 -1.90
C ALA A 463 8.76 14.02 -1.60
N ALA A 464 9.32 13.18 -2.48
CA ALA A 464 10.64 12.61 -2.31
C ALA A 464 11.74 13.70 -2.28
N ASP A 465 12.57 13.67 -1.23
CA ASP A 465 13.74 14.55 -1.11
C ASP A 465 14.79 14.25 -2.20
N SER A 466 14.82 13.00 -2.68
CA SER A 466 15.71 12.50 -3.72
C SER A 466 15.23 12.77 -5.15
N ARG A 467 13.99 13.24 -5.33
CA ARG A 467 13.46 13.60 -6.66
C ARG A 467 14.35 14.66 -7.32
N PRO A 468 14.63 14.57 -8.63
CA PRO A 468 15.32 15.64 -9.35
C PRO A 468 14.61 17.00 -9.19
N GLY A 469 15.30 17.98 -8.63
CA GLY A 469 14.71 19.29 -8.28
C GLY A 469 14.08 19.36 -6.89
N GLY A 470 14.15 18.28 -6.11
CA GLY A 470 13.57 18.16 -4.77
C GLY A 470 12.08 17.81 -4.79
N PRO A 471 11.45 17.83 -3.60
CA PRO A 471 10.00 17.67 -3.45
C PRO A 471 9.24 18.64 -4.36
N ILE A 472 8.11 18.20 -4.92
CA ILE A 472 7.31 19.04 -5.81
C ILE A 472 6.85 20.32 -5.09
N GLU A 473 6.92 21.45 -5.80
CA GLU A 473 6.36 22.70 -5.28
C GLU A 473 4.82 22.63 -5.31
N SER A 474 4.20 22.87 -4.15
CA SER A 474 2.75 22.89 -4.02
C SER A 474 2.14 24.00 -4.89
N SER A 475 1.05 23.67 -5.60
CA SER A 475 0.30 24.60 -6.47
C SER A 475 -1.21 24.37 -6.34
N ASP A 476 -2.03 25.23 -6.96
CA ASP A 476 -3.50 25.09 -6.94
C ASP A 476 -4.01 23.82 -7.67
N GLU A 477 -3.27 23.34 -8.67
CA GLU A 477 -3.60 22.12 -9.43
C GLU A 477 -2.99 20.86 -8.81
N ILE A 478 -1.84 21.01 -8.16
CA ILE A 478 -1.10 19.92 -7.52
C ILE A 478 -0.65 20.37 -6.13
N PRO A 479 -1.58 20.47 -5.16
CA PRO A 479 -1.18 20.74 -3.79
C PRO A 479 -0.42 19.54 -3.22
N SER A 480 0.63 19.81 -2.45
CA SER A 480 1.44 18.79 -1.79
C SER A 480 1.55 19.12 -0.31
N LEU A 481 0.97 18.26 0.54
CA LEU A 481 0.91 18.45 1.99
C LEU A 481 1.69 17.33 2.70
N ILE A 482 2.34 17.68 3.81
CA ILE A 482 3.03 16.74 4.69
C ILE A 482 2.34 16.73 6.05
N VAL A 483 1.98 15.55 6.54
CA VAL A 483 1.58 15.33 7.93
C VAL A 483 2.86 15.14 8.75
N GLU A 484 3.17 16.12 9.60
CA GLU A 484 4.31 16.05 10.53
C GLU A 484 4.18 14.79 11.41
N LYS A 485 5.28 14.05 11.59
CA LYS A 485 5.32 12.72 12.24
C LYS A 485 4.43 11.64 11.63
N GLY A 486 3.68 11.96 10.57
CA GLY A 486 2.88 10.99 9.84
C GLY A 486 3.77 9.90 9.25
N VAL A 487 3.27 8.67 9.25
CA VAL A 487 3.91 7.54 8.56
C VAL A 487 3.10 7.26 7.30
N HIS A 488 2.71 6.02 7.03
CA HIS A 488 2.10 5.67 5.77
C HIS A 488 0.60 5.99 5.77
N VAL A 489 0.13 6.57 4.66
CA VAL A 489 -1.26 7.01 4.44
C VAL A 489 -1.86 7.77 5.63
N PRO A 490 -1.17 8.81 6.13
CA PRO A 490 -1.39 9.37 7.47
C PRO A 490 -2.71 10.13 7.61
N ASP A 491 -3.47 10.31 6.53
CA ASP A 491 -4.67 11.13 6.43
C ASP A 491 -5.95 10.33 6.11
N LEU A 492 -5.83 9.03 5.78
CA LEU A 492 -6.98 8.21 5.40
C LEU A 492 -7.81 7.75 6.61
N VAL A 493 -7.18 7.52 7.76
CA VAL A 493 -7.85 7.21 9.04
C VAL A 493 -7.67 8.40 9.97
N LEU A 494 -8.75 9.02 10.42
CA LEU A 494 -8.71 10.26 11.19
C LEU A 494 -8.40 9.95 12.65
N ASP A 495 -7.18 10.28 13.09
CA ASP A 495 -6.68 10.06 14.44
C ASP A 495 -6.92 11.26 15.38
N GLY A 496 -7.27 12.42 14.80
CA GLY A 496 -7.58 13.64 15.53
C GLY A 496 -6.35 14.34 16.12
N SER A 497 -5.14 13.91 15.75
CA SER A 497 -3.89 14.59 16.12
C SER A 497 -3.84 16.00 15.55
N GLU A 498 -3.15 16.92 16.23
CA GLU A 498 -3.03 18.30 15.77
C GLU A 498 -2.33 18.41 14.41
N TYR A 499 -1.34 17.53 14.16
CA TYR A 499 -0.59 17.45 12.92
C TYR A 499 -1.47 17.01 11.75
N GLN A 500 -2.31 15.99 11.96
CA GLN A 500 -3.23 15.51 10.95
C GLN A 500 -4.37 16.52 10.71
N ASN A 501 -5.00 17.04 11.76
CA ASN A 501 -6.17 17.93 11.63
C ASN A 501 -5.88 19.15 10.75
N ALA A 502 -4.70 19.77 10.88
CA ALA A 502 -4.31 20.92 10.06
C ALA A 502 -4.21 20.58 8.57
N VAL A 503 -3.78 19.35 8.24
CA VAL A 503 -3.72 18.85 6.86
C VAL A 503 -5.12 18.52 6.34
N ILE A 504 -5.96 17.88 7.16
CA ILE A 504 -7.34 17.54 6.80
C ILE A 504 -8.19 18.78 6.54
N GLU A 505 -8.05 19.82 7.36
CA GLU A 505 -8.76 21.10 7.15
C GLU A 505 -8.38 21.74 5.80
N GLN A 506 -7.09 21.70 5.43
CA GLN A 506 -6.62 22.17 4.12
C GLN A 506 -7.14 21.28 2.99
N ALA A 507 -7.12 19.96 3.18
CA ALA A 507 -7.63 19.00 2.20
C ALA A 507 -9.12 19.22 1.89
N VAL A 508 -9.94 19.45 2.93
CA VAL A 508 -11.36 19.82 2.79
C VAL A 508 -11.50 21.15 2.04
N ALA A 509 -10.72 22.17 2.37
CA ALA A 509 -10.80 23.46 1.68
C ALA A 509 -10.46 23.35 0.18
N ILE A 510 -9.41 22.59 -0.16
CA ILE A 510 -8.98 22.33 -1.54
C ILE A 510 -10.06 21.56 -2.32
N MET A 511 -10.54 20.46 -1.76
CA MET A 511 -11.58 19.63 -2.39
C MET A 511 -12.87 20.43 -2.59
N GLY A 512 -13.28 21.21 -1.58
CA GLY A 512 -14.44 22.09 -1.68
C GLY A 512 -14.30 23.11 -2.81
N GLY A 513 -13.10 23.68 -3.02
CA GLY A 513 -12.81 24.55 -4.16
C GLY A 513 -13.03 23.85 -5.50
N TRP A 514 -12.41 22.68 -5.71
CA TRP A 514 -12.53 21.94 -6.98
C TRP A 514 -13.93 21.42 -7.26
N LEU A 515 -14.67 21.02 -6.22
CA LEU A 515 -16.08 20.60 -6.31
C LEU A 515 -16.98 21.78 -6.69
N ASN A 516 -16.77 22.96 -6.10
CA ASN A 516 -17.52 24.17 -6.46
C ASN A 516 -17.26 24.63 -7.91
N ASP A 517 -16.07 24.37 -8.44
CA ASP A 517 -15.69 24.68 -9.82
C ASP A 517 -16.21 23.66 -10.84
N TRP A 518 -16.72 22.52 -10.39
CA TRP A 518 -17.21 21.48 -11.29
C TRP A 518 -18.44 21.94 -12.06
N LYS A 519 -18.52 21.50 -13.31
CA LYS A 519 -19.66 21.76 -14.19
C LYS A 519 -20.08 20.47 -14.85
N LYS A 520 -21.38 20.20 -14.79
CA LYS A 520 -22.01 19.09 -15.50
C LYS A 520 -21.56 19.06 -16.96
N PRO A 521 -20.94 17.98 -17.45
CA PRO A 521 -20.37 18.00 -18.79
C PRO A 521 -21.45 18.03 -19.89
N ASP A 522 -21.14 18.69 -21.01
CA ASP A 522 -22.07 18.88 -22.12
C ASP A 522 -22.38 17.55 -22.84
N PRO A 523 -23.66 17.09 -22.84
CA PRO A 523 -24.05 15.83 -23.47
C PRO A 523 -23.70 15.74 -24.97
N SER A 524 -23.67 16.88 -25.67
CA SER A 524 -23.44 16.93 -27.13
C SER A 524 -21.99 16.65 -27.53
N LYS A 525 -21.03 16.86 -26.63
CA LYS A 525 -19.59 16.61 -26.87
C LYS A 525 -19.18 15.17 -26.57
N ARG A 526 -20.00 14.41 -25.84
CA ARG A 526 -19.73 13.03 -25.39
C ARG A 526 -19.92 11.97 -26.47
N ALA A 527 -20.89 12.12 -27.37
CA ALA A 527 -21.14 11.15 -28.45
C ALA A 527 -19.94 11.00 -29.42
N MET A 528 -19.04 11.98 -29.47
CA MET A 528 -17.80 11.91 -30.25
C MET A 528 -16.63 11.24 -29.50
N ALA A 529 -16.57 11.33 -28.17
CA ALA A 529 -15.50 10.73 -27.36
C ALA A 529 -15.74 9.23 -27.13
N ARG A 530 -16.99 8.81 -26.85
CA ARG A 530 -17.36 7.41 -26.61
C ARG A 530 -17.31 6.49 -27.84
N ARG A 531 -17.10 7.03 -29.05
CA ARG A 531 -16.91 6.24 -30.29
C ARG A 531 -15.45 5.85 -30.55
N ARG A 532 -14.53 6.20 -29.65
CA ARG A 532 -13.08 5.96 -29.80
C ARG A 532 -12.51 4.92 -28.82
N LEU A 533 -13.35 4.35 -27.96
CA LEU A 533 -13.05 3.17 -27.16
C LEU A 533 -13.61 1.95 -27.89
#